data_AF-A0A371Y269-F1
#
_entry.id   AF-A0A371Y269-F1
#
_cell.length_a   1.000
_cell.length_b   1.000
_cell.length_c   1.000
_cell.angle_alpha   90.00
_cell.angle_beta   90.00
_cell.angle_gamma   90.00
#
_symmetry.space_group_name_H-M   'P 1'
#
loop_
_entity.id
_entity.type
_entity.pdbx_description
1 polymer ?
#
loop_
_entity_poly.entity_id
_entity_poly.type
_entity_poly.pdbx_seq_one_letter_code
_entity_poly.pdbx_strand_id
1 'polypeptide(L)'
;MSSQEIPEENLPSAQDADQPHGSVAVKDDPFADPGLPPHEHRIQDIDERAAKRSERVVAFLFTLSMLATVAFIASYVTIKADKSVYIWPIGHISALNFALGMTLGVALFCIGAGAVHWARTLMSDVEVADDRHAISAEPEVKAKVLADFKQGAKESQFGRRKLIRNTLFGAVAMVPLSGVILLRDLGPLPEDKLRHTAWKKGKLLVNMNTNEPLRPSDIVVGSLTFAKPEGLEETDEDFQQVMGKAALMLVRIQPENIKDKQELEWAHEGVVAYSKVCTHVGCPISLYEQQTHHVLCPCHQSTFDLSDGARVIFGPAGHALPQLRIGVNGEGYLQALGDFAEPVGPAFWERG
;
A
#
# COMPACT_ATOMS: atom_id res chain seq x y z
N MET A 1 34.52 -54.88 -18.39
CA MET A 1 34.83 -55.18 -16.98
C MET A 1 34.94 -53.86 -16.24
N SER A 2 33.96 -53.54 -15.40
CA SER A 2 33.94 -52.34 -14.56
C SER A 2 33.72 -52.86 -13.15
N SER A 3 34.77 -52.92 -12.33
CA SER A 3 34.64 -53.10 -10.89
C SER A 3 33.78 -51.94 -10.36
N GLN A 4 32.64 -52.27 -9.78
CA GLN A 4 31.82 -51.31 -9.06
C GLN A 4 32.36 -51.30 -7.63
N GLU A 5 33.14 -50.29 -7.28
CA GLU A 5 33.51 -50.04 -5.88
C GLU A 5 32.33 -49.31 -5.25
N ILE A 6 31.44 -50.07 -4.62
CA ILE A 6 30.38 -49.55 -3.76
C ILE A 6 30.96 -49.56 -2.34
N PRO A 7 31.01 -48.42 -1.63
CA PRO A 7 31.46 -48.41 -0.24
C PRO A 7 30.54 -49.27 0.61
N GLU A 8 31.07 -50.34 1.22
CA GLU A 8 30.28 -51.26 2.07
C GLU A 8 29.67 -50.54 3.29
N GLU A 9 30.27 -49.43 3.72
CA GLU A 9 29.84 -48.61 4.86
C GLU A 9 28.48 -47.90 4.62
N ASN A 10 28.13 -47.62 3.37
CA ASN A 10 26.90 -46.89 3.01
C ASN A 10 25.78 -47.81 2.50
N LEU A 11 26.04 -49.11 2.40
CA LEU A 11 25.01 -50.08 2.04
C LEU A 11 24.05 -50.26 3.22
N PRO A 12 22.74 -50.44 2.97
CA PRO A 12 21.82 -50.85 4.03
C PRO A 12 22.38 -52.13 4.66
N SER A 13 22.57 -52.13 5.98
CA SER A 13 22.92 -53.34 6.72
C SER A 13 21.93 -54.43 6.31
N ALA A 14 22.42 -55.60 5.89
CA ALA A 14 21.58 -56.73 5.51
C ALA A 14 20.52 -56.92 6.60
N GLN A 15 19.25 -56.90 6.23
CA GLN A 15 18.17 -57.26 7.15
C GLN A 15 18.48 -58.66 7.66
N ASP A 16 18.90 -58.77 8.92
CA ASP A 16 18.91 -60.04 9.61
C ASP A 16 17.49 -60.62 9.48
N ALA A 17 17.37 -61.72 8.74
CA ALA A 17 16.10 -62.38 8.45
C ALA A 17 15.40 -62.94 9.71
N ASP A 18 15.98 -62.72 10.90
CA ASP A 18 15.47 -63.10 12.21
C ASP A 18 14.90 -61.93 13.04
N GLN A 19 14.86 -60.69 12.53
CA GLN A 19 14.16 -59.60 13.22
C GLN A 19 12.82 -59.25 12.55
N PRO A 20 11.67 -59.42 13.25
CA PRO A 20 10.38 -59.03 12.72
C PRO A 20 10.32 -57.51 12.58
N HIS A 21 9.96 -57.05 11.38
CA HIS A 21 9.76 -55.65 11.05
C HIS A 21 8.97 -54.89 12.13
N GLY A 22 9.57 -53.86 12.70
CA GLY A 22 8.87 -52.86 13.53
C GLY A 22 8.99 -52.99 15.05
N SER A 23 9.93 -53.77 15.60
CA SER A 23 10.21 -53.71 17.04
C SER A 23 11.08 -52.49 17.35
N VAL A 24 10.44 -51.35 17.57
CA VAL A 24 11.00 -50.33 18.47
C VAL A 24 11.28 -51.08 19.78
N ALA A 25 12.51 -51.05 20.29
CA ALA A 25 12.79 -51.59 21.61
C ALA A 25 11.78 -50.97 22.57
N VAL A 26 10.88 -51.80 23.11
CA VAL A 26 9.89 -51.33 24.09
C VAL A 26 10.70 -50.94 25.32
N LYS A 27 11.06 -49.66 25.43
CA LYS A 27 11.42 -49.08 26.71
C LYS A 27 10.20 -49.25 27.61
N ASP A 28 10.43 -49.64 28.85
CA ASP A 28 9.39 -49.82 29.88
C ASP A 28 8.54 -48.56 30.15
N ASP A 29 8.81 -47.44 29.46
CA ASP A 29 8.08 -46.18 29.50
C ASP A 29 7.53 -45.82 28.09
N PRO A 30 6.20 -45.87 27.86
CA PRO A 30 5.57 -45.51 26.60
C PRO A 30 5.69 -44.01 26.25
N PHE A 31 6.22 -43.17 27.13
CA PHE A 31 6.49 -41.76 26.91
C PHE A 31 7.97 -41.44 26.69
N ALA A 32 8.85 -42.43 26.66
CA ALA A 32 10.27 -42.20 26.40
C ALA A 32 10.50 -41.72 24.96
N ASP A 33 11.38 -40.74 24.80
CA ASP A 33 11.83 -40.27 23.50
C ASP A 33 12.44 -41.45 22.70
N PRO A 34 11.88 -41.81 21.53
CA PRO A 34 12.39 -42.90 20.70
C PRO A 34 13.76 -42.58 20.07
N GLY A 35 14.25 -41.34 20.19
CA GLY A 35 15.48 -40.89 19.55
C GLY A 35 15.31 -40.66 18.05
N LEU A 36 16.41 -40.26 17.39
CA LEU A 36 16.41 -40.09 15.93
C LEU A 36 16.42 -41.48 15.24
N PRO A 37 15.64 -41.66 14.15
CA PRO A 37 15.71 -42.87 13.35
C PRO A 37 17.11 -43.05 12.74
N PRO A 38 17.48 -44.29 12.33
CA PRO A 38 18.72 -44.50 11.61
C PRO A 38 18.73 -43.69 10.31
N HIS A 39 19.87 -43.08 10.00
CA HIS A 39 20.03 -42.27 8.79
C HIS A 39 19.93 -43.14 7.53
N GLU A 40 19.06 -42.74 6.60
CA GLU A 40 18.91 -43.40 5.30
C GLU A 40 19.78 -42.73 4.24
N HIS A 41 20.78 -43.46 3.73
CA HIS A 41 21.65 -42.98 2.65
C HIS A 41 20.90 -42.85 1.33
N ARG A 42 21.15 -41.76 0.60
CA ARG A 42 20.58 -41.56 -0.75
C ARG A 42 21.38 -42.36 -1.77
N ILE A 43 20.79 -42.54 -2.96
CA ILE A 43 21.46 -43.23 -4.08
C ILE A 43 22.80 -42.57 -4.43
N GLN A 44 22.89 -41.25 -4.32
CA GLN A 44 24.10 -40.48 -4.57
C GLN A 44 25.20 -40.71 -3.52
N ASP A 45 24.85 -41.08 -2.30
CA ASP A 45 25.82 -41.37 -1.24
C ASP A 45 26.42 -42.79 -1.38
N ILE A 46 25.75 -43.66 -2.16
CA ILE A 46 26.14 -45.06 -2.39
C ILE A 46 26.82 -45.23 -3.77
N ASP A 47 26.32 -44.59 -4.83
CA ASP A 47 26.84 -44.68 -6.20
C ASP A 47 27.46 -43.35 -6.68
N GLU A 48 28.78 -43.36 -6.81
CA GLU A 48 29.60 -42.25 -7.32
C GLU A 48 29.17 -41.79 -8.73
N ARG A 49 28.61 -42.67 -9.57
CA ARG A 49 28.09 -42.28 -10.89
C ARG A 49 26.80 -41.49 -10.78
N ALA A 50 25.96 -41.81 -9.80
CA ALA A 50 24.75 -41.06 -9.50
C ALA A 50 25.12 -39.67 -8.93
N ALA A 51 26.11 -39.59 -8.03
CA ALA A 51 26.65 -38.33 -7.53
C ALA A 51 27.17 -37.43 -8.66
N LYS A 52 28.05 -37.95 -9.53
CA LYS A 52 28.57 -37.21 -10.71
C LYS A 52 27.50 -36.78 -11.71
N ARG A 53 26.33 -37.44 -11.73
CA ARG A 53 25.20 -37.01 -12.55
C ARG A 53 24.51 -35.80 -11.91
N SER A 54 24.23 -35.86 -10.61
CA SER A 54 23.67 -34.75 -9.85
C SER A 54 24.59 -33.51 -9.88
N GLU A 55 25.90 -33.70 -9.72
CA GLU A 55 26.89 -32.62 -9.83
C GLU A 55 26.81 -31.88 -11.17
N ARG A 56 26.73 -32.63 -12.28
CA ARG A 56 26.57 -32.04 -13.62
C ARG A 56 25.25 -31.28 -13.79
N VAL A 57 24.16 -31.74 -13.15
CA VAL A 57 22.88 -31.03 -13.17
C VAL A 57 22.97 -29.71 -12.40
N VAL A 58 23.59 -29.71 -11.21
CA VAL A 58 23.84 -28.49 -10.42
C VAL A 58 24.71 -27.51 -11.22
N ALA A 59 25.83 -27.98 -11.75
CA ALA A 59 26.74 -27.16 -12.55
C ALA A 59 26.05 -26.58 -13.80
N PHE A 60 25.21 -27.37 -14.47
CA PHE A 60 24.41 -26.91 -15.60
C PHE A 60 23.45 -25.79 -15.21
N LEU A 61 22.72 -25.93 -14.09
CA LEU A 61 21.79 -24.90 -13.60
C LEU A 61 22.53 -23.60 -13.27
N PHE A 62 23.64 -23.66 -12.55
CA PHE A 62 24.43 -22.46 -12.25
C PHE A 62 25.03 -21.83 -13.51
N THR A 63 25.51 -22.62 -14.46
CA THR A 63 26.02 -22.10 -15.74
C THR A 63 24.90 -21.43 -16.55
N LEU A 64 23.71 -22.04 -16.60
CA LEU A 64 22.55 -21.46 -17.27
C LEU A 64 22.15 -20.12 -16.64
N SER A 65 22.24 -20.00 -15.31
CA SER A 65 22.02 -18.73 -14.62
C SER A 65 23.05 -17.65 -15.01
N MET A 66 24.33 -18.01 -15.09
CA MET A 66 25.39 -17.09 -15.53
C MET A 66 25.12 -16.60 -16.95
N LEU A 67 24.76 -17.50 -17.87
CA LEU A 67 24.42 -17.15 -19.25
C LEU A 67 23.18 -16.27 -19.32
N ALA A 68 22.14 -16.57 -18.54
CA ALA A 68 20.93 -15.75 -18.47
C ALA A 68 21.22 -14.34 -17.92
N THR A 69 22.14 -14.20 -16.96
CA THR A 69 22.58 -12.90 -16.44
C THR A 69 23.33 -12.09 -17.49
N VAL A 70 24.21 -12.74 -18.27
CA VAL A 70 24.86 -12.08 -19.41
C VAL A 70 23.83 -11.66 -20.46
N ALA A 71 22.85 -12.51 -20.75
CA ALA A 71 21.76 -12.20 -21.67
C ALA A 71 20.88 -11.03 -21.17
N PHE A 72 20.67 -10.90 -19.86
CA PHE A 72 19.99 -9.76 -19.25
C PHE A 72 20.73 -8.45 -19.52
N ILE A 73 22.05 -8.42 -19.23
CA ILE A 73 22.89 -7.25 -19.47
C ILE A 73 22.91 -6.89 -20.97
N ALA A 74 23.08 -7.89 -21.83
CA ALA A 74 23.06 -7.70 -23.28
C ALA A 74 21.71 -7.14 -23.76
N SER A 75 20.60 -7.66 -23.24
CA SER A 75 19.25 -7.19 -23.58
C SER A 75 19.04 -5.74 -23.14
N TYR A 76 19.50 -5.39 -21.94
CA TYR A 76 19.40 -4.03 -21.40
C TYR A 76 20.11 -2.99 -22.28
N VAL A 77 21.29 -3.33 -22.80
CA VAL A 77 22.10 -2.40 -23.60
C VAL A 77 21.68 -2.37 -25.08
N THR A 78 21.21 -3.48 -25.63
CA THR A 78 20.96 -3.61 -27.08
C THR A 78 19.52 -3.35 -27.51
N ILE A 79 18.54 -3.56 -26.62
CA ILE A 79 17.12 -3.42 -26.96
C ILE A 79 16.63 -2.02 -26.55
N LYS A 80 16.12 -1.25 -27.51
CA LYS A 80 15.53 0.06 -27.24
C LYS A 80 14.18 -0.07 -26.53
N ALA A 81 13.89 0.89 -25.64
CA ALA A 81 12.68 0.88 -24.82
C ALA A 81 11.36 1.01 -25.62
N ASP A 82 11.41 1.63 -26.80
CA ASP A 82 10.28 1.84 -27.71
C ASP A 82 10.00 0.64 -28.65
N LYS A 83 10.85 -0.39 -28.64
CA LYS A 83 10.69 -1.54 -29.53
C LYS A 83 9.58 -2.47 -29.03
N SER A 84 8.52 -2.61 -29.81
CA SER A 84 7.47 -3.61 -29.60
C SER A 84 7.69 -4.87 -30.44
N VAL A 85 7.47 -6.05 -29.87
CA VAL A 85 7.50 -7.34 -30.57
C VAL A 85 6.19 -8.10 -30.34
N TYR A 86 5.76 -8.86 -31.33
CA TYR A 86 4.60 -9.76 -31.21
C TYR A 86 5.05 -11.11 -30.66
N ILE A 87 4.46 -11.55 -29.55
CA ILE A 87 4.72 -12.86 -28.95
C ILE A 87 3.39 -13.59 -28.84
N TRP A 88 3.24 -14.72 -29.52
CA TRP A 88 2.04 -15.54 -29.42
C TRP A 88 2.05 -16.34 -28.11
N PRO A 89 0.94 -16.40 -27.33
CA PRO A 89 -0.39 -15.83 -27.55
C PRO A 89 -0.62 -14.43 -26.93
N ILE A 90 0.40 -13.80 -26.36
CA ILE A 90 0.33 -12.59 -25.52
C ILE A 90 0.00 -11.31 -26.34
N GLY A 91 0.42 -11.24 -27.60
CA GLY A 91 0.24 -10.08 -28.46
C GLY A 91 1.48 -9.17 -28.54
N HIS A 92 1.27 -7.89 -28.86
CA HIS A 92 2.35 -6.91 -28.97
C HIS A 92 2.73 -6.36 -27.58
N ILE A 93 3.99 -6.56 -27.19
CA ILE A 93 4.53 -6.08 -25.91
C ILE A 93 5.90 -5.44 -26.09
N SER A 94 6.37 -4.72 -25.06
CA SER A 94 7.73 -4.17 -25.02
C SER A 94 8.76 -5.29 -25.07
N ALA A 95 9.61 -5.27 -26.11
CA ALA A 95 10.67 -6.24 -26.30
C ALA A 95 11.69 -6.21 -25.15
N LEU A 96 11.98 -5.01 -24.63
CA LEU A 96 12.91 -4.82 -23.54
C LEU A 96 12.38 -5.44 -22.25
N ASN A 97 11.17 -5.08 -21.83
CA ASN A 97 10.58 -5.60 -20.58
C ASN A 97 10.45 -7.13 -20.61
N PHE A 98 10.05 -7.68 -21.76
CA PHE A 98 9.95 -9.12 -21.92
C PHE A 98 11.32 -9.81 -21.81
N ALA A 99 12.34 -9.31 -22.52
CA ALA A 99 13.68 -9.88 -22.47
C ALA A 99 14.30 -9.80 -21.07
N LEU A 100 14.18 -8.66 -20.40
CA LEU A 100 14.66 -8.46 -19.03
C LEU A 100 13.96 -9.40 -18.05
N GLY A 101 12.63 -9.48 -18.11
CA GLY A 101 11.84 -10.35 -17.24
C GLY A 101 12.19 -11.83 -17.42
N MET A 102 12.29 -12.30 -18.66
CA MET A 102 12.63 -13.70 -18.96
C MET A 102 14.05 -14.06 -18.54
N THR A 103 15.04 -13.24 -18.88
CA THR A 103 16.45 -13.52 -18.56
C THR A 103 16.72 -13.46 -17.05
N LEU A 104 16.18 -12.46 -16.35
CA LEU A 104 16.29 -12.36 -14.90
C LEU A 104 15.54 -13.50 -14.19
N GLY A 105 14.33 -13.82 -14.65
CA GLY A 105 13.54 -14.93 -14.12
C GLY A 105 14.27 -16.27 -14.23
N VAL A 106 14.83 -16.58 -15.39
CA VAL A 106 15.64 -17.80 -15.61
C VAL A 106 16.90 -17.78 -14.73
N ALA A 107 17.59 -16.64 -14.63
CA ALA A 107 18.80 -16.53 -13.80
C ALA A 107 18.53 -16.87 -12.34
N LEU A 108 17.51 -16.26 -11.73
CA LEU A 108 17.16 -16.48 -10.32
C LEU A 108 16.56 -17.87 -10.09
N PHE A 109 15.71 -18.34 -10.99
CA PHE A 109 15.16 -19.70 -10.93
C PHE A 109 16.26 -20.76 -10.93
N CYS A 110 17.23 -20.64 -11.85
CA CYS A 110 18.32 -21.61 -11.96
C CYS A 110 19.27 -21.57 -10.76
N ILE A 111 19.49 -20.42 -10.12
CA ILE A 111 20.23 -20.35 -8.84
C ILE A 111 19.47 -21.10 -7.75
N GLY A 112 18.18 -20.80 -7.57
CA GLY A 112 17.36 -21.44 -6.53
C GLY A 112 17.23 -22.94 -6.75
N ALA A 113 16.88 -23.37 -7.97
CA ALA A 113 16.78 -24.78 -8.34
C ALA A 113 18.12 -25.51 -8.20
N GLY A 114 19.23 -24.87 -8.61
CA GLY A 114 20.57 -25.43 -8.48
C GLY A 114 20.97 -25.63 -7.01
N ALA A 115 20.73 -24.64 -6.15
CA ALA A 115 21.01 -24.72 -4.73
C ALA A 115 20.17 -25.79 -4.03
N VAL A 116 18.87 -25.88 -4.33
CA VAL A 116 17.99 -26.92 -3.76
C VAL A 116 18.39 -28.31 -4.25
N HIS A 117 18.71 -28.47 -5.54
CA HIS A 117 19.15 -29.75 -6.07
C HIS A 117 20.48 -30.20 -5.43
N TRP A 118 21.43 -29.27 -5.27
CA TRP A 118 22.69 -29.51 -4.57
C TRP A 118 22.47 -29.95 -3.12
N ALA A 119 21.66 -29.20 -2.37
CA ALA A 119 21.34 -29.51 -0.98
C ALA A 119 20.70 -30.89 -0.82
N ARG A 120 19.76 -31.25 -1.70
CA ARG A 120 19.01 -32.51 -1.61
C ARG A 120 19.77 -33.74 -2.09
N THR A 121 20.82 -33.58 -2.90
CA THR A 121 21.46 -34.74 -3.56
C THR A 121 22.94 -34.93 -3.27
N LEU A 122 23.64 -33.92 -2.74
CA LEU A 122 25.08 -34.00 -2.49
C LEU A 122 25.49 -33.45 -1.12
N MET A 123 24.74 -32.51 -0.53
CA MET A 123 25.04 -32.05 0.83
C MET A 123 24.63 -33.10 1.87
N SER A 124 25.29 -33.07 3.02
CA SER A 124 24.93 -33.92 4.16
C SER A 124 23.50 -33.62 4.63
N ASP A 125 22.72 -34.67 4.77
CA ASP A 125 21.34 -34.69 5.28
C ASP A 125 21.25 -35.48 6.59
N VAL A 126 22.34 -35.50 7.36
CA VAL A 126 22.38 -36.13 8.68
C VAL A 126 21.54 -35.31 9.66
N GLU A 127 20.60 -35.97 10.31
CA GLU A 127 19.79 -35.39 11.37
C GLU A 127 20.66 -35.18 12.62
N VAL A 128 20.71 -33.94 13.10
CA VAL A 128 21.45 -33.57 14.32
C VAL A 128 20.45 -33.01 15.32
N ALA A 129 20.34 -33.66 16.48
CA ALA A 129 19.61 -33.12 17.61
C ALA A 129 20.51 -32.12 18.36
N ASP A 130 19.99 -30.92 18.60
CA ASP A 130 20.62 -29.92 19.45
C ASP A 130 19.73 -29.67 20.67
N ASP A 131 20.24 -30.03 21.85
CA ASP A 131 19.53 -29.88 23.11
C ASP A 131 19.43 -28.40 23.46
N ARG A 132 18.21 -27.88 23.45
CA ARG A 132 17.98 -26.49 23.85
C ARG A 132 18.28 -26.35 25.34
N HIS A 133 19.13 -25.38 25.66
CA HIS A 133 19.33 -24.95 27.04
C HIS A 133 17.98 -24.58 27.68
N ALA A 134 17.86 -24.83 28.99
CA ALA A 134 16.69 -24.41 29.74
C ALA A 134 16.49 -22.89 29.63
N ILE A 135 15.24 -22.43 29.50
CA ILE A 135 14.90 -20.99 29.44
C ILE A 135 15.33 -20.27 30.73
N SER A 136 15.44 -20.99 31.84
CA SER A 136 15.96 -20.47 33.10
C SER A 136 17.47 -20.57 33.20
N ALA A 137 18.11 -19.49 33.63
CA ALA A 137 19.49 -19.56 34.11
C ALA A 137 19.60 -20.49 35.32
N GLU A 138 20.76 -21.13 35.45
CA GLU A 138 21.11 -21.95 36.61
C GLU A 138 20.87 -21.19 37.93
N PRO A 139 20.38 -21.86 38.98
CA PRO A 139 20.06 -21.21 40.25
C PRO A 139 21.22 -20.39 40.82
N GLU A 140 22.45 -20.86 40.66
CA GLU A 140 23.66 -20.16 41.09
C GLU A 140 23.90 -18.87 40.31
N VAL A 141 23.76 -18.91 38.98
CA VAL A 141 23.92 -17.72 38.12
C VAL A 141 22.84 -16.70 38.44
N LYS A 142 21.59 -17.14 38.61
CA LYS A 142 20.48 -16.26 39.00
C LYS A 142 20.72 -15.63 40.37
N ALA A 143 21.20 -16.41 41.34
CA ALA A 143 21.53 -15.91 42.68
C ALA A 143 22.65 -14.86 42.62
N LYS A 144 23.70 -15.12 41.84
CA LYS A 144 24.81 -14.19 41.63
C LYS A 144 24.36 -12.88 40.98
N VAL A 145 23.60 -12.93 39.88
CA VAL A 145 23.08 -11.72 39.20
C VAL A 145 22.21 -10.89 40.14
N LEU A 146 21.36 -11.53 40.95
CA LEU A 146 20.55 -10.83 41.95
C LEU A 146 21.41 -10.24 43.08
N ALA A 147 22.49 -10.91 43.48
CA ALA A 147 23.43 -10.38 44.46
C ALA A 147 24.20 -9.17 43.91
N ASP A 148 24.71 -9.26 42.68
CA ASP A 148 25.42 -8.18 41.99
C ASP A 148 24.51 -6.96 41.79
N PHE A 149 23.24 -7.17 41.38
CA PHE A 149 22.26 -6.10 41.27
C PHE A 149 21.98 -5.43 42.62
N LYS A 150 21.80 -6.22 43.69
CA LYS A 150 21.63 -5.69 45.06
C LYS A 150 22.87 -4.94 45.55
N GLN A 151 24.06 -5.42 45.19
CA GLN A 151 25.32 -4.79 45.54
C GLN A 151 25.46 -3.45 44.83
N GLY A 152 25.24 -3.39 43.51
CA GLY A 152 25.24 -2.14 42.75
C GLY A 152 24.20 -1.14 43.25
N ALA A 153 22.99 -1.61 43.61
CA ALA A 153 21.98 -0.77 44.23
C ALA A 153 22.44 -0.19 45.59
N LYS A 154 23.12 -0.98 46.43
CA LYS A 154 23.71 -0.50 47.69
C LYS A 154 24.85 0.50 47.45
N GLU A 155 25.77 0.20 46.54
CA GLU A 155 26.92 1.06 46.24
C GLU A 155 26.50 2.41 45.65
N SER A 156 25.45 2.43 44.82
CA SER A 156 24.89 3.67 44.26
C SER A 156 24.40 4.64 45.34
N GLN A 157 24.01 4.13 46.52
CA GLN A 157 23.41 4.90 47.62
C GLN A 157 22.22 5.77 47.15
N PHE A 158 21.56 5.38 46.04
CA PHE A 158 20.57 6.19 45.34
C PHE A 158 19.35 6.55 46.21
N GLY A 159 18.93 5.62 47.08
CA GLY A 159 17.86 5.87 48.05
C GLY A 159 18.22 6.88 49.15
N ARG A 160 19.50 6.93 49.56
CA ARG A 160 20.00 7.85 50.60
C ARG A 160 20.24 9.26 50.04
N ARG A 161 20.73 9.37 48.80
CA ARG A 161 21.07 10.64 48.14
C ARG A 161 19.84 11.29 47.50
N LYS A 162 18.89 11.72 48.33
CA LYS A 162 17.57 12.24 47.89
C LYS A 162 17.66 13.43 46.92
N LEU A 163 18.64 14.33 47.08
CA LEU A 163 18.82 15.46 46.17
C LEU A 163 19.11 14.99 44.75
N ILE A 164 20.15 14.16 44.55
CA ILE A 164 20.55 13.61 43.24
C ILE A 164 19.39 12.84 42.61
N ARG A 165 18.72 11.99 43.39
CA ARG A 165 17.56 11.21 42.92
C ARG A 165 16.44 12.12 42.42
N ASN A 166 16.05 13.11 43.21
CA ASN A 166 14.94 13.99 42.88
C ASN A 166 15.28 14.90 41.69
N THR A 167 16.52 15.38 41.58
CA THR A 167 16.96 16.17 40.42
C THR A 167 17.07 15.31 39.16
N LEU A 168 17.48 14.04 39.27
CA LEU A 168 17.46 13.09 38.14
C LEU A 168 16.02 12.87 37.65
N PHE A 169 15.09 12.61 38.56
CA PHE A 169 13.67 12.45 38.19
C PHE A 169 13.11 13.73 37.56
N GLY A 170 13.44 14.90 38.11
CA GLY A 170 13.06 16.19 37.51
C GLY A 170 13.63 16.35 36.11
N ALA A 171 14.92 16.07 35.90
CA ALA A 171 15.57 16.17 34.60
C ALA A 171 14.94 15.21 33.57
N VAL A 172 14.77 13.93 33.94
CA VAL A 172 14.16 12.92 33.07
C VAL A 172 12.68 13.23 32.79
N ALA A 173 11.94 13.82 33.74
CA ALA A 173 10.56 14.22 33.54
C ALA A 173 10.42 15.45 32.63
N MET A 174 11.40 16.36 32.63
CA MET A 174 11.37 17.59 31.84
C MET A 174 11.79 17.39 30.38
N VAL A 175 12.72 16.46 30.09
CA VAL A 175 13.20 16.21 28.72
C VAL A 175 12.06 15.89 27.73
N PRO A 176 11.05 15.06 28.05
CA PRO A 176 9.92 14.82 27.15
C PRO A 176 9.13 16.07 26.74
N LEU A 177 9.15 17.15 27.53
CA LEU A 177 8.47 18.40 27.17
C LEU A 177 9.06 19.05 25.92
N SER A 178 10.36 18.88 25.65
CA SER A 178 10.93 19.35 24.38
C SER A 178 10.34 18.58 23.19
N GLY A 179 10.04 17.29 23.37
CA GLY A 179 9.33 16.49 22.37
C GLY A 179 7.94 17.04 22.06
N VAL A 180 7.17 17.46 23.07
CA VAL A 180 5.85 18.08 22.88
C VAL A 180 5.93 19.36 22.05
N ILE A 181 6.97 20.19 22.27
CA ILE A 181 7.16 21.40 21.47
C ILE A 181 7.54 21.06 20.02
N LEU A 182 8.38 20.05 19.80
CA LEU A 182 8.71 19.61 18.44
C LEU A 182 7.49 19.07 17.67
N LEU A 183 6.49 18.50 18.35
CA LEU A 183 5.24 18.10 17.72
C LEU A 183 4.44 19.28 17.17
N ARG A 184 4.62 20.50 17.71
CA ARG A 184 3.97 21.73 17.19
C ARG A 184 4.47 22.07 15.79
N ASP A 185 5.72 21.73 15.45
CA ASP A 185 6.31 22.05 14.16
C ASP A 185 5.88 21.09 13.04
N LEU A 186 5.10 20.04 13.36
CA LEU A 186 4.58 19.07 12.37
C LEU A 186 3.49 19.65 11.45
N GLY A 187 3.00 20.86 11.71
CA GLY A 187 2.13 21.55 10.77
C GLY A 187 1.51 22.83 11.30
N PRO A 188 1.08 23.73 10.40
CA PRO A 188 0.30 24.89 10.80
C PRO A 188 -1.05 24.46 11.37
N LEU A 189 -1.60 25.27 12.27
CA LEU A 189 -2.97 25.08 12.73
C LEU A 189 -3.95 25.29 11.55
N PRO A 190 -5.02 24.48 11.46
CA PRO A 190 -5.97 24.54 10.34
C PRO A 190 -6.83 25.81 10.35
N GLU A 191 -7.11 26.41 11.52
CA GLU A 191 -7.97 27.59 11.69
C GLU A 191 -9.29 27.45 10.88
N ASP A 192 -9.74 28.50 10.21
CA ASP A 192 -10.96 28.51 9.39
C ASP A 192 -10.71 28.15 7.92
N LYS A 193 -9.54 27.58 7.57
CA LYS A 193 -9.18 27.29 6.17
C LYS A 193 -10.16 26.34 5.48
N LEU A 194 -10.85 25.48 6.22
CA LEU A 194 -11.84 24.54 5.69
C LEU A 194 -13.22 25.17 5.47
N ARG A 195 -13.49 26.35 6.05
CA ARG A 195 -14.79 27.04 5.91
C ARG A 195 -14.92 27.87 4.63
N HIS A 196 -13.79 28.23 4.02
CA HIS A 196 -13.76 29.16 2.90
C HIS A 196 -13.14 28.54 1.65
N THR A 197 -13.68 28.94 0.50
CA THR A 197 -13.15 28.57 -0.82
C THR A 197 -12.56 29.78 -1.54
N ALA A 198 -12.14 29.60 -2.80
CA ALA A 198 -11.70 30.70 -3.65
C ALA A 198 -12.87 31.49 -4.28
N TRP A 199 -14.12 31.05 -4.09
CA TRP A 199 -15.30 31.74 -4.60
C TRP A 199 -15.60 33.01 -3.82
N LYS A 200 -15.91 34.08 -4.54
CA LYS A 200 -16.30 35.39 -4.00
C LYS A 200 -17.32 36.03 -4.93
N LYS A 201 -18.09 36.99 -4.40
CA LYS A 201 -19.04 37.77 -5.20
C LYS A 201 -18.34 38.41 -6.41
N GLY A 202 -18.87 38.17 -7.60
CA GLY A 202 -18.38 38.70 -8.88
C GLY A 202 -17.34 37.83 -9.59
N LYS A 203 -16.86 36.73 -8.98
CA LYS A 203 -15.94 35.81 -9.65
C LYS A 203 -16.63 35.09 -10.80
N LEU A 204 -16.05 35.14 -12.00
CA LEU A 204 -16.58 34.43 -13.16
C LEU A 204 -16.39 32.92 -13.02
N LEU A 205 -17.33 32.17 -13.57
CA LEU A 205 -17.24 30.73 -13.71
C LEU A 205 -16.52 30.41 -15.03
N VAL A 206 -15.30 29.90 -14.93
CA VAL A 206 -14.44 29.61 -16.07
C VAL A 206 -14.43 28.12 -16.35
N ASN A 207 -14.61 27.73 -17.61
CA ASN A 207 -14.57 26.34 -18.03
C ASN A 207 -13.19 25.74 -17.77
N MET A 208 -13.13 24.58 -17.09
CA MET A 208 -11.87 23.93 -16.74
C MET A 208 -11.06 23.46 -17.95
N ASN A 209 -11.71 23.17 -19.09
CA ASN A 209 -11.03 22.62 -20.26
C ASN A 209 -10.57 23.70 -21.24
N THR A 210 -11.33 24.79 -21.38
CA THR A 210 -11.02 25.86 -22.35
C THR A 210 -10.39 27.10 -21.71
N ASN A 211 -10.45 27.23 -20.37
CA ASN A 211 -10.08 28.44 -19.65
C ASN A 211 -10.85 29.70 -20.08
N GLU A 212 -12.05 29.53 -20.64
CA GLU A 212 -12.92 30.64 -21.06
C GLU A 212 -14.08 30.85 -20.07
N PRO A 213 -14.50 32.11 -19.81
CA PRO A 213 -15.69 32.40 -19.03
C PRO A 213 -16.96 31.84 -19.67
N LEU A 214 -17.80 31.18 -18.86
CA LEU A 214 -19.02 30.52 -19.32
C LEU A 214 -20.20 31.49 -19.41
N ARG A 215 -20.98 31.41 -20.48
CA ARG A 215 -22.32 32.00 -20.60
C ARG A 215 -23.38 30.95 -20.28
N PRO A 216 -24.60 31.33 -19.86
CA PRO A 216 -25.70 30.38 -19.64
C PRO A 216 -26.04 29.54 -20.90
N SER A 217 -25.83 30.11 -22.09
CA SER A 217 -26.04 29.43 -23.39
C SER A 217 -25.08 28.27 -23.63
N ASP A 218 -23.91 28.26 -22.99
CA ASP A 218 -22.87 27.26 -23.21
C ASP A 218 -23.19 25.95 -22.49
N ILE A 219 -24.15 26.00 -21.55
CA ILE A 219 -24.60 24.85 -20.77
C ILE A 219 -25.94 24.39 -21.35
N VAL A 220 -25.89 23.30 -22.13
CA VAL A 220 -27.08 22.69 -22.73
C VAL A 220 -27.88 21.95 -21.66
N VAL A 221 -29.21 21.91 -21.79
CA VAL A 221 -30.09 21.16 -20.89
C VAL A 221 -29.65 19.69 -20.83
N GLY A 222 -29.38 19.21 -19.62
CA GLY A 222 -28.91 17.87 -19.34
C GLY A 222 -27.42 17.62 -19.62
N SER A 223 -26.65 18.65 -19.93
CA SER A 223 -25.19 18.56 -19.99
C SER A 223 -24.56 18.74 -18.60
N LEU A 224 -23.36 18.18 -18.45
CA LEU A 224 -22.49 18.32 -17.29
C LEU A 224 -21.25 19.13 -17.69
N THR A 225 -21.03 20.28 -17.06
CA THR A 225 -19.88 21.15 -17.33
C THR A 225 -19.09 21.37 -16.04
N PHE A 226 -17.76 21.41 -16.11
CA PHE A 226 -16.92 21.69 -14.95
C PHE A 226 -16.36 23.11 -15.02
N ALA A 227 -16.35 23.79 -13.89
CA ALA A 227 -15.86 25.15 -13.79
C ALA A 227 -14.90 25.35 -12.60
N LYS A 228 -14.04 26.34 -12.75
CA LYS A 228 -13.16 26.89 -11.71
C LYS A 228 -13.42 28.40 -11.57
N PRO A 229 -13.08 29.01 -10.42
CA PRO A 229 -13.16 30.46 -10.31
C PRO A 229 -12.10 31.12 -11.20
N GLU A 230 -12.45 32.30 -11.72
CA GLU A 230 -11.54 33.15 -12.48
C GLU A 230 -10.23 33.46 -11.72
N GLY A 231 -9.12 33.45 -12.45
CA GLY A 231 -7.79 33.81 -11.95
C GLY A 231 -7.03 32.67 -11.28
N LEU A 232 -7.37 31.42 -11.60
CA LEU A 232 -6.59 30.23 -11.25
C LEU A 232 -6.04 29.60 -12.53
N GLU A 233 -4.74 29.35 -12.59
CA GLU A 233 -4.07 28.68 -13.70
C GLU A 233 -3.48 27.34 -13.27
N GLU A 234 -3.43 26.35 -14.17
CA GLU A 234 -2.90 25.02 -13.85
C GLU A 234 -1.41 25.03 -13.48
N THR A 235 -0.70 26.08 -13.87
CA THR A 235 0.72 26.30 -13.55
C THR A 235 0.95 26.89 -12.17
N ASP A 236 -0.09 27.35 -11.48
CA ASP A 236 0.04 27.93 -10.14
C ASP A 236 0.41 26.84 -9.13
N GLU A 237 1.35 27.14 -8.22
CA GLU A 237 1.84 26.16 -7.23
C GLU A 237 0.73 25.63 -6.31
N ASP A 238 -0.27 26.46 -6.01
CA ASP A 238 -1.39 26.14 -5.14
C ASP A 238 -2.65 25.68 -5.90
N PHE A 239 -2.60 25.56 -7.23
CA PHE A 239 -3.76 25.23 -8.07
C PHE A 239 -4.53 24.02 -7.56
N GLN A 240 -3.83 22.91 -7.30
CA GLN A 240 -4.46 21.67 -6.82
C GLN A 240 -5.07 21.81 -5.43
N GLN A 241 -4.42 22.60 -4.54
CA GLN A 241 -4.94 22.85 -3.20
C GLN A 241 -6.22 23.67 -3.24
N VAL A 242 -6.27 24.70 -4.09
CA VAL A 242 -7.46 25.53 -4.28
C VAL A 242 -8.57 24.74 -4.95
N MET A 243 -8.26 23.99 -6.01
CA MET A 243 -9.23 23.16 -6.74
C MET A 243 -9.83 22.05 -5.87
N GLY A 244 -9.10 21.56 -4.86
CA GLY A 244 -9.62 20.63 -3.86
C GLY A 244 -10.86 21.12 -3.11
N LYS A 245 -11.14 22.44 -3.12
CA LYS A 245 -12.35 23.04 -2.53
C LYS A 245 -13.19 23.86 -3.53
N ALA A 246 -12.55 24.40 -4.57
CA ALA A 246 -13.20 25.33 -5.49
C ALA A 246 -13.79 24.67 -6.74
N ALA A 247 -13.49 23.38 -7.00
CA ALA A 247 -14.02 22.67 -8.16
C ALA A 247 -15.54 22.68 -8.19
N LEU A 248 -16.10 23.18 -9.30
CA LEU A 248 -17.53 23.37 -9.47
C LEU A 248 -18.06 22.50 -10.60
N MET A 249 -19.28 22.02 -10.41
CA MET A 249 -20.05 21.22 -11.34
C MET A 249 -21.31 21.98 -11.70
N LEU A 250 -21.50 22.21 -13.00
CA LEU A 250 -22.65 22.91 -13.56
C LEU A 250 -23.50 21.92 -14.34
N VAL A 251 -24.79 21.91 -14.04
CA VAL A 251 -25.79 21.11 -14.75
C VAL A 251 -26.96 22.02 -15.09
N ARG A 252 -27.50 21.92 -16.30
CA ARG A 252 -28.73 22.61 -16.65
C ARG A 252 -29.91 21.66 -16.59
N ILE A 253 -30.77 21.84 -15.59
CA ILE A 253 -32.02 21.12 -15.42
C ILE A 253 -33.15 22.02 -15.95
N GLN A 254 -34.22 21.43 -16.47
CA GLN A 254 -35.41 22.23 -16.81
C GLN A 254 -35.97 22.84 -15.51
N PRO A 255 -36.24 24.16 -15.44
CA PRO A 255 -36.67 24.81 -14.20
C PRO A 255 -37.87 24.13 -13.50
N GLU A 256 -38.80 23.58 -14.27
CA GLU A 256 -39.97 22.83 -13.80
C GLU A 256 -39.64 21.51 -13.09
N ASN A 257 -38.45 20.95 -13.32
CA ASN A 257 -38.00 19.70 -12.70
C ASN A 257 -37.21 19.93 -11.41
N ILE A 258 -36.84 21.19 -11.09
CA ILE A 258 -36.16 21.53 -9.84
C ILE A 258 -37.21 21.60 -8.73
N LYS A 259 -37.12 20.69 -7.76
CA LYS A 259 -38.09 20.52 -6.66
C LYS A 259 -37.78 21.45 -5.50
N ASP A 260 -36.50 21.69 -5.22
CA ASP A 260 -36.09 22.54 -4.11
C ASP A 260 -36.18 24.03 -4.47
N LYS A 261 -36.80 24.82 -3.59
CA LYS A 261 -37.08 26.24 -3.85
C LYS A 261 -35.83 27.11 -3.73
N GLN A 262 -34.97 26.79 -2.76
CA GLN A 262 -33.73 27.52 -2.56
C GLN A 262 -32.79 27.26 -3.74
N GLU A 263 -32.75 26.02 -4.20
CA GLU A 263 -32.01 25.61 -5.39
C GLU A 263 -32.43 26.39 -6.62
N LEU A 264 -33.74 26.48 -6.86
CA LEU A 264 -34.28 27.24 -7.99
C LEU A 264 -33.94 28.74 -7.88
N GLU A 265 -33.96 29.32 -6.68
CA GLU A 265 -33.58 30.73 -6.46
C GLU A 265 -32.07 30.97 -6.69
N TRP A 266 -31.24 29.98 -6.39
CA TRP A 266 -29.78 30.08 -6.50
C TRP A 266 -29.25 29.70 -7.89
N ALA A 267 -30.08 29.01 -8.67
CA ALA A 267 -29.87 28.69 -10.06
C ALA A 267 -30.10 29.91 -10.98
N HIS A 268 -29.66 29.80 -12.22
CA HIS A 268 -29.95 30.79 -13.27
C HIS A 268 -30.48 30.07 -14.52
N GLU A 269 -31.73 30.30 -14.90
CA GLU A 269 -32.37 29.65 -16.06
C GLU A 269 -32.23 28.11 -16.08
N GLY A 270 -32.33 27.50 -14.89
CA GLY A 270 -32.17 26.06 -14.69
C GLY A 270 -30.72 25.58 -14.58
N VAL A 271 -29.72 26.46 -14.73
CA VAL A 271 -28.31 26.15 -14.45
C VAL A 271 -28.12 26.10 -12.94
N VAL A 272 -27.87 24.90 -12.42
CA VAL A 272 -27.51 24.66 -11.02
C VAL A 272 -25.99 24.49 -10.93
N ALA A 273 -25.40 25.03 -9.86
CA ALA A 273 -23.96 25.01 -9.62
C ALA A 273 -23.69 24.35 -8.26
N TYR A 274 -23.16 23.14 -8.28
CA TYR A 274 -22.83 22.39 -7.07
C TYR A 274 -21.33 22.20 -6.94
N SER A 275 -20.84 22.06 -5.71
CA SER A 275 -19.48 21.59 -5.52
C SER A 275 -19.27 20.23 -6.19
N LYS A 276 -18.15 20.10 -6.89
CA LYS A 276 -17.69 18.82 -7.44
C LYS A 276 -17.10 17.90 -6.37
N VAL A 277 -16.85 18.42 -5.17
CA VAL A 277 -16.13 17.70 -4.10
C VAL A 277 -17.12 16.89 -3.28
N CYS A 278 -17.02 15.56 -3.36
CA CYS A 278 -17.90 14.66 -2.62
C CYS A 278 -17.80 14.86 -1.10
N THR A 279 -18.96 14.90 -0.45
CA THR A 279 -19.11 15.14 1.01
C THR A 279 -18.78 13.95 1.89
N HIS A 280 -18.42 12.80 1.29
CA HIS A 280 -17.89 11.65 2.01
C HIS A 280 -16.39 11.83 2.31
N VAL A 281 -15.54 11.67 1.29
CA VAL A 281 -14.06 11.70 1.43
C VAL A 281 -13.37 12.54 0.34
N GLY A 282 -14.10 13.48 -0.30
CA GLY A 282 -13.50 14.53 -1.12
C GLY A 282 -13.21 14.16 -2.58
N CYS A 283 -13.61 12.97 -3.02
CA CYS A 283 -13.45 12.59 -4.42
C CYS A 283 -14.19 13.55 -5.37
N PRO A 284 -13.61 13.88 -6.54
CA PRO A 284 -14.30 14.67 -7.56
C PRO A 284 -15.43 13.87 -8.20
N ILE A 285 -16.64 14.41 -8.14
CA ILE A 285 -17.84 13.85 -8.78
C ILE A 285 -17.81 14.19 -10.27
N SER A 286 -17.94 13.19 -11.13
CA SER A 286 -17.83 13.38 -12.58
C SER A 286 -18.81 12.58 -13.42
N LEU A 287 -19.73 11.85 -12.78
CA LEU A 287 -20.73 11.03 -13.44
C LEU A 287 -22.10 11.65 -13.20
N TYR A 288 -22.84 11.91 -14.27
CA TYR A 288 -24.18 12.51 -14.23
C TYR A 288 -25.13 11.67 -15.09
N GLU A 289 -26.28 11.33 -14.52
CA GLU A 289 -27.38 10.67 -15.20
C GLU A 289 -28.45 11.70 -15.56
N GLN A 290 -28.52 12.04 -16.85
CA GLN A 290 -29.38 13.11 -17.35
C GLN A 290 -30.87 12.91 -17.05
N GLN A 291 -31.36 11.67 -17.11
CA GLN A 291 -32.78 11.36 -16.99
C GLN A 291 -33.32 11.50 -15.56
N THR A 292 -32.50 11.15 -14.58
CA THR A 292 -32.87 11.15 -13.16
C THR A 292 -32.35 12.37 -12.42
N HIS A 293 -31.50 13.18 -13.06
CA HIS A 293 -30.78 14.29 -12.45
C HIS A 293 -29.83 13.87 -11.31
N HIS A 294 -29.43 12.60 -11.30
CA HIS A 294 -28.51 12.08 -10.29
C HIS A 294 -27.06 12.30 -10.68
N VAL A 295 -26.22 12.65 -9.71
CA VAL A 295 -24.77 12.57 -9.85
C VAL A 295 -24.20 11.46 -8.97
N LEU A 296 -23.19 10.77 -9.49
CA LEU A 296 -22.56 9.64 -8.84
C LEU A 296 -21.08 9.93 -8.59
N CYS A 297 -20.68 9.75 -7.34
CA CYS A 297 -19.28 9.77 -6.96
C CYS A 297 -18.62 8.42 -7.36
N PRO A 298 -17.61 8.39 -8.24
CA PRO A 298 -17.03 7.13 -8.74
C PRO A 298 -16.29 6.33 -7.66
N CYS A 299 -15.88 6.96 -6.56
CA CYS A 299 -15.10 6.29 -5.51
C CYS A 299 -15.91 5.28 -4.67
N HIS A 300 -17.07 5.70 -4.15
CA HIS A 300 -17.88 4.89 -3.22
C HIS A 300 -19.37 4.95 -3.54
N GLN A 301 -19.69 5.40 -4.77
CA GLN A 301 -21.05 5.40 -5.32
C GLN A 301 -22.06 6.22 -4.51
N SER A 302 -21.61 7.22 -3.75
CA SER A 302 -22.53 8.23 -3.19
C SER A 302 -23.28 8.89 -4.34
N THR A 303 -24.61 8.85 -4.25
CA THR A 303 -25.50 9.40 -5.27
C THR A 303 -26.28 10.57 -4.69
N PHE A 304 -26.31 11.67 -5.42
CA PHE A 304 -26.97 12.91 -5.03
C PHE A 304 -28.02 13.28 -6.06
N ASP A 305 -29.23 13.63 -5.61
CA ASP A 305 -30.32 14.12 -6.48
C ASP A 305 -30.19 15.62 -6.69
N LEU A 306 -29.68 16.05 -7.84
CA LEU A 306 -29.52 17.46 -8.19
C LEU A 306 -30.85 18.15 -8.53
N SER A 307 -31.99 17.46 -8.54
CA SER A 307 -33.30 18.12 -8.63
C SER A 307 -33.88 18.48 -7.26
N ASP A 308 -33.26 18.00 -6.18
CA ASP A 308 -33.75 18.07 -4.80
C ASP A 308 -32.62 18.53 -3.86
N GLY A 309 -32.00 19.67 -4.16
CA GLY A 309 -30.97 20.28 -3.31
C GLY A 309 -29.70 19.44 -3.15
N ALA A 310 -29.37 18.60 -4.13
CA ALA A 310 -28.29 17.61 -4.06
C ALA A 310 -28.34 16.71 -2.82
N ARG A 311 -29.54 16.35 -2.36
CA ARG A 311 -29.73 15.43 -1.24
C ARG A 311 -29.10 14.07 -1.54
N VAL A 312 -28.45 13.48 -0.54
CA VAL A 312 -27.91 12.12 -0.63
C VAL A 312 -29.07 11.12 -0.71
N ILE A 313 -29.10 10.31 -1.77
CA ILE A 313 -30.10 9.26 -1.96
C ILE A 313 -29.51 7.86 -1.84
N PHE A 314 -28.18 7.71 -1.97
CA PHE A 314 -27.48 6.44 -1.82
C PHE A 314 -26.01 6.65 -1.44
N GLY A 315 -25.39 5.61 -0.89
CA GLY A 315 -23.97 5.56 -0.53
C GLY A 315 -23.61 6.29 0.78
N PRO A 316 -22.31 6.36 1.12
CA PRO A 316 -21.83 6.74 2.45
C PRO A 316 -21.71 8.27 2.69
N ALA A 317 -22.20 9.11 1.78
CA ALA A 317 -22.08 10.56 1.95
C ALA A 317 -22.95 11.04 3.11
N GLY A 318 -22.39 11.86 4.01
CA GLY A 318 -23.05 12.27 5.24
C GLY A 318 -23.99 13.48 5.10
N HIS A 319 -23.88 14.25 4.01
CA HIS A 319 -24.71 15.43 3.77
C HIS A 319 -24.77 15.80 2.28
N ALA A 320 -25.72 16.67 1.92
CA ALA A 320 -25.92 17.18 0.57
C ALA A 320 -24.70 17.97 0.05
N LEU A 321 -24.55 18.04 -1.27
CA LEU A 321 -23.51 18.88 -1.88
C LEU A 321 -23.88 20.35 -1.69
N PRO A 322 -22.95 21.20 -1.23
CA PRO A 322 -23.19 22.64 -1.18
C PRO A 322 -23.44 23.20 -2.58
N GLN A 323 -24.49 23.99 -2.72
CA GLN A 323 -24.78 24.74 -3.94
C GLN A 323 -24.11 26.12 -3.88
N LEU A 324 -23.49 26.52 -5.00
CA LEU A 324 -22.98 27.88 -5.18
C LEU A 324 -24.09 28.74 -5.79
N ARG A 325 -24.38 29.87 -5.15
CA ARG A 325 -25.32 30.85 -5.72
C ARG A 325 -24.70 31.55 -6.92
N ILE A 326 -25.32 31.47 -8.08
CA ILE A 326 -24.82 32.05 -9.33
C ILE A 326 -25.76 33.14 -9.87
N GLY A 327 -25.23 33.94 -10.79
CA GLY A 327 -26.00 34.89 -11.58
C GLY A 327 -25.26 35.23 -12.86
N VAL A 328 -25.76 36.22 -13.60
CA VAL A 328 -25.15 36.71 -14.83
C VAL A 328 -24.71 38.16 -14.65
N ASN A 329 -23.49 38.47 -15.09
CA ASN A 329 -22.94 39.83 -15.03
C ASN A 329 -23.47 40.70 -16.19
N GLY A 330 -23.07 41.98 -16.23
CA GLY A 330 -23.50 42.91 -17.29
C GLY A 330 -23.03 42.54 -18.71
N GLU A 331 -22.05 41.65 -18.84
CA GLU A 331 -21.47 41.20 -20.11
C GLU A 331 -22.08 39.87 -20.60
N GLY A 332 -22.96 39.25 -19.79
CA GLY A 332 -23.64 38.00 -20.11
C GLY A 332 -22.90 36.74 -19.64
N TYR A 333 -21.88 36.85 -18.79
CA TYR A 333 -21.14 35.71 -18.24
C TYR A 333 -21.67 35.28 -16.87
N LEU A 334 -21.59 33.99 -16.58
CA LEU A 334 -21.90 33.42 -15.28
C LEU A 334 -20.89 33.87 -14.23
N GLN A 335 -21.41 34.33 -13.09
CA GLN A 335 -20.63 34.75 -11.94
C GLN A 335 -21.17 34.18 -10.64
N ALA A 336 -20.30 33.98 -9.65
CA ALA A 336 -20.67 33.66 -8.29
C ALA A 336 -21.22 34.90 -7.58
N LEU A 337 -22.27 34.73 -6.78
CA LEU A 337 -22.84 35.82 -5.96
C LEU A 337 -22.23 35.88 -4.53
N GLY A 338 -21.38 34.92 -4.18
CA GLY A 338 -20.71 34.79 -2.89
C GLY A 338 -19.84 33.53 -2.83
N ASP A 339 -19.37 33.19 -1.64
CA ASP A 339 -18.85 31.84 -1.34
C ASP A 339 -20.04 30.88 -1.07
N PHE A 340 -19.77 29.59 -0.88
CA PHE A 340 -20.76 28.63 -0.43
C PHE A 340 -21.29 29.00 0.96
N ALA A 341 -22.58 28.73 1.21
CA ALA A 341 -23.18 28.93 2.53
C ALA A 341 -22.71 27.88 3.56
N GLU A 342 -22.30 26.70 3.08
CA GLU A 342 -21.74 25.62 3.90
C GLU A 342 -20.33 25.24 3.43
N PRO A 343 -19.46 24.75 4.34
CA PRO A 343 -18.15 24.24 3.97
C PRO A 343 -18.25 23.12 2.93
N VAL A 344 -17.37 23.20 1.93
CA VAL A 344 -17.28 22.25 0.83
C VAL A 344 -16.49 21.01 1.23
N GLY A 345 -16.92 19.85 0.72
CA GLY A 345 -16.22 18.58 0.85
C GLY A 345 -16.61 17.80 2.10
N PRO A 346 -15.74 16.89 2.58
CA PRO A 346 -15.99 16.05 3.75
C PRO A 346 -16.29 16.84 5.01
N ALA A 347 -17.09 16.22 5.89
CA ALA A 347 -17.29 16.76 7.23
C ALA A 347 -16.00 16.76 8.06
N PHE A 348 -15.87 17.75 8.93
CA PHE A 348 -14.81 17.88 9.93
C PHE A 348 -15.45 18.24 11.28
N TRP A 349 -14.67 18.10 12.35
CA TRP A 349 -15.18 18.12 13.73
C TRP A 349 -15.89 19.45 14.09
N GLU A 350 -15.37 20.56 13.59
CA GLU A 350 -15.89 21.91 13.82
C GLU A 350 -16.87 22.38 12.74
N ARG A 351 -17.36 21.52 11.84
CA ARG A 351 -18.22 21.94 10.71
C ARG A 351 -19.51 22.64 11.16
N GLY A 352 -20.10 22.17 12.26
CA GLY A 352 -21.39 22.60 12.82
C GLY A 352 -21.34 23.89 13.63
#